data_AF-A0A9E6EID7-F1
#
_entry.id   AF-A0A9E6EID7-F1
#
_cell.length_a   1.000
_cell.length_b   1.000
_cell.length_c   1.000
_cell.angle_alpha   90.00
_cell.angle_beta   90.00
_cell.angle_gamma   90.00
#
_symmetry.space_group_name_H-M   'P 1'
#
loop_
_entity.id
_entity.type
_entity.pdbx_description
1 polymer ?
#
loop_
_entity_poly.entity_id
_entity_poly.type
_entity_poly.pdbx_seq_one_letter_code
_entity_poly.pdbx_strand_id
1 'polypeptide(L)' 'MDRAGLKGFRVGDAEVSPEHGNFLVNLGGATAAEFGELMAKVREKVLDVHGIELEPEVEIWYT' A
#
# COMPACT_ATOMS: atom_id res chain seq x y z
N MET A 1 -4.78 -2.70 -9.75
CA MET A 1 -5.02 -2.59 -8.29
C MET A 1 -6.42 -3.04 -7.86
N ASP A 2 -7.52 -2.66 -8.55
CA ASP A 2 -8.89 -3.03 -8.11
C ASP A 2 -9.19 -4.55 -8.05
N ARG A 3 -8.44 -5.38 -8.77
CA ARG A 3 -8.58 -6.85 -8.79
C ARG A 3 -7.66 -7.62 -7.83
N ALA A 4 -6.77 -6.93 -7.11
CA ALA A 4 -5.78 -7.58 -6.25
C ALA A 4 -6.30 -7.87 -4.83
N GLY A 5 -7.55 -7.48 -4.51
CA GLY A 5 -8.12 -7.65 -3.16
C GLY A 5 -7.43 -6.79 -2.10
N LEU A 6 -6.75 -5.72 -2.51
CA LEU A 6 -5.91 -4.89 -1.63
C LEU A 6 -6.66 -3.77 -0.92
N LYS A 7 -7.92 -3.49 -1.29
CA LYS A 7 -8.77 -2.51 -0.62
C LYS A 7 -8.97 -2.91 0.85
N GLY A 8 -8.70 -2.00 1.78
CA GLY A 8 -8.74 -2.27 3.22
C GLY A 8 -7.57 -3.11 3.75
N PHE A 9 -6.54 -3.38 2.93
CA PHE A 9 -5.33 -4.05 3.41
C PHE A 9 -4.53 -3.10 4.30
N ARG A 10 -4.07 -3.59 5.46
CA ARG A 10 -3.61 -2.74 6.55
C ARG A 10 -2.33 -3.24 7.20
N VAL A 11 -1.46 -2.32 7.59
CA VAL A 11 -0.31 -2.54 8.47
C VAL A 11 -0.36 -1.49 9.57
N GLY A 12 -0.64 -1.92 10.81
CA GLY A 12 -0.86 -1.02 11.93
C GLY A 12 -1.97 0.00 11.64
N ASP A 13 -1.64 1.29 11.69
CA ASP A 13 -2.58 2.38 11.36
C ASP A 13 -2.53 2.82 9.88
N ALA A 14 -1.66 2.23 9.05
CA ALA A 14 -1.61 2.49 7.61
C ALA A 14 -2.53 1.51 6.85
N GLU A 15 -3.42 2.01 6.00
CA GLU A 15 -4.39 1.19 5.24
C GLU A 15 -4.44 1.59 3.76
N VAL A 16 -4.69 0.63 2.86
CA VAL A 16 -5.05 0.91 1.47
C VAL A 16 -6.52 1.33 1.42
N SER A 17 -6.79 2.53 0.91
CA SER A 17 -8.14 3.11 0.89
C SER A 17 -9.17 2.12 0.30
N PRO A 18 -10.28 1.88 1.02
CA PRO A 18 -11.35 1.02 0.54
C PRO A 18 -12.09 1.63 -0.66
N GLU A 19 -12.11 2.97 -0.76
CA GLU A 19 -12.73 3.70 -1.86
C GLU A 19 -11.87 3.68 -3.12
N HIS A 20 -10.54 3.82 -2.96
CA HIS A 20 -9.59 3.90 -4.06
C HIS A 20 -8.28 3.17 -3.75
N GLY A 21 -8.09 1.99 -4.33
CA GLY A 21 -6.94 1.11 -4.03
C GLY A 21 -5.55 1.63 -4.39
N ASN A 22 -5.45 2.86 -4.90
CA ASN A 22 -4.20 3.57 -5.21
C ASN A 22 -3.77 4.53 -4.09
N PHE A 23 -4.63 4.75 -3.07
CA PHE A 23 -4.34 5.65 -1.97
C PHE A 23 -4.04 4.87 -0.70
N LEU A 24 -3.03 5.32 0.04
CA LEU A 24 -2.78 4.87 1.40
C LEU A 24 -3.34 5.92 2.36
N VAL A 25 -4.08 5.47 3.36
CA VAL A 25 -4.72 6.32 4.38
C VAL A 25 -4.07 6.08 5.74
N ASN A 26 -3.90 7.16 6.48
CA ASN A 26 -3.50 7.12 7.88
C ASN A 26 -4.77 7.09 8.75
N LEU A 27 -4.95 6.05 9.56
CA LEU A 27 -6.10 5.93 10.46
C LEU A 27 -5.94 6.68 11.79
N GLY A 28 -4.82 7.39 11.98
CA GLY A 28 -4.61 8.31 13.10
C GLY A 28 -3.19 8.29 13.68
N GLY A 29 -2.48 7.16 13.57
CA GLY A 29 -1.15 6.96 14.17
C GLY A 29 -0.10 6.35 13.25
N ALA A 30 -0.37 6.25 11.95
CA ALA A 30 0.53 5.56 11.03
C ALA A 30 1.88 6.28 10.91
N THR A 31 2.93 5.52 11.18
CA THR A 31 4.33 5.89 11.01
C THR A 31 4.78 5.70 9.57
N ALA A 32 5.85 6.40 9.18
CA ALA A 32 6.47 6.19 7.87
C ALA A 32 6.92 4.73 7.65
N ALA A 33 7.32 4.04 8.72
CA ALA A 33 7.69 2.63 8.67
C ALA A 33 6.49 1.74 8.31
N GLU A 34 5.31 1.98 8.90
CA GLU A 34 4.08 1.26 8.59
C GLU A 34 3.65 1.49 7.13
N PHE A 35 3.78 2.71 6.60
CA PHE A 35 3.56 2.98 5.18
C PHE A 35 4.55 2.24 4.28
N GLY A 36 5.84 2.22 4.65
CA GLY A 36 6.87 1.49 3.93
C GLY A 36 6.58 0.00 3.85
N GLU A 37 6.20 -0.61 4.99
CA GLU A 37 5.82 -2.02 5.06
C GLU A 37 4.53 -2.32 4.29
N LEU A 38 3.52 -1.45 4.39
CA LEU A 38 2.28 -1.58 3.64
C LEU A 38 2.54 -1.59 2.13
N MET A 39 3.38 -0.66 1.65
CA MET A 39 3.78 -0.61 0.24
C MET A 39 4.53 -1.86 -0.21
N ALA A 40 5.44 -2.39 0.61
CA ALA A 40 6.17 -3.61 0.29
C ALA A 40 5.21 -4.80 0.10
N LYS A 41 4.28 -5.00 1.05
CA LYS A 41 3.27 -6.07 0.97
C LYS A 41 2.30 -5.89 -0.20
N VAL A 42 1.89 -4.66 -0.50
CA VAL A 42 1.06 -4.35 -1.67
C VAL A 42 1.76 -4.76 -2.96
N ARG A 43 3.05 -4.42 -3.12
CA ARG A 43 3.84 -4.81 -4.30
C ARG A 43 3.97 -6.32 -4.41
N GLU A 44 4.30 -7.01 -3.32
CA GLU A 44 4.40 -8.47 -3.30
C GLU A 44 3.07 -9.13 -3.71
N LYS A 45 1.95 -8.65 -3.17
CA LYS A 45 0.62 -9.18 -3.49
C LYS A 45 0.24 -8.97 -4.95
N VAL A 46 0.57 -7.80 -5.52
CA VAL A 46 0.28 -7.55 -6.94
C VAL A 46 1.16 -8.39 -7.84
N LEU A 47 2.43 -8.58 -7.49
CA LEU A 47 3.32 -9.48 -8.21
C LEU A 47 2.79 -10.92 -8.18
N ASP A 48 2.35 -11.41 -7.02
CA ASP A 48 1.80 -12.76 -6.86
C ASP A 48 0.48 -12.96 -7.63
N VAL A 49 -0.46 -12.02 -7.52
CA VAL A 49 -1.81 -12.16 -8.11
C VAL A 49 -1.82 -11.89 -9.62
N HIS A 50 -0.98 -10.97 -10.10
CA HIS A 50 -1.04 -10.51 -11.48
C HIS A 50 0.22 -10.80 -12.30
N GLY A 51 1.33 -11.22 -11.67
CA GLY A 51 2.62 -11.37 -12.35
C GLY A 51 3.20 -10.05 -12.85
N ILE A 52 2.68 -8.92 -12.35
CA ILE A 52 3.06 -7.56 -12.76
C ILE A 52 3.80 -6.91 -11.59
N GLU A 53 4.98 -6.39 -11.85
CA GLU A 53 5.71 -5.56 -10.90
C GLU A 53 5.15 -4.13 -10.92
N LEU A 54 4.71 -3.64 -9.76
CA LEU A 54 4.24 -2.26 -9.63
C LEU A 54 5.43 -1.33 -9.38
N GLU A 55 5.67 -0.42 -10.32
CA GLU A 55 6.51 0.75 -10.05
C GLU A 55 5.71 1.75 -9.20
N PRO A 56 6.20 2.11 -7.99
CA PRO A 56 5.55 3.12 -7.19
C PRO A 56 5.71 4.51 -7.83
N GLU A 57 4.60 5.22 -8.08
CA GLU A 57 4.60 6.65 -8.50
C GLU A 57 4.96 7.62 -7.35
N VAL A 58 5.23 7.12 -6.13
CA VAL A 58 5.40 7.95 -4.92
C VAL A 58 6.88 8.11 -4.59
N GLU A 59 7.39 9.36 -4.61
CA GLU A 59 8.72 9.70 -4.09
C GLU A 59 8.68 9.73 -2.54
N ILE A 60 9.37 8.78 -1.90
CA ILE A 60 9.56 8.78 -0.45
C ILE A 60 10.79 9.63 -0.13
N TRP A 61 10.56 10.82 0.43
CA TRP A 61 11.63 11.69 0.92
C TRP A 61 12.01 11.28 2.35
N TYR A 62 13.23 10.77 2.53
CA TYR A 62 13.86 10.67 3.84
C TYR A 62 14.55 12.00 4.14
N THR A 63 14.18 12.67 5.24
CA THR A 63 14.93 13.82 5.79
C THR A 63 15.83 13.37 6.94
#